data_AF-A0A3A0BI34-F1
#
_entry.id   AF-A0A3A0BI34-F1
#
_cell.length_a   1.000
_cell.length_b   1.000
_cell.length_c   1.000
_cell.angle_alpha   90.00
_cell.angle_beta   90.00
_cell.angle_gamma   90.00
#
_symmetry.space_group_name_H-M   'P 1'
#
loop_
_entity.id
_entity.type
_entity.pdbx_description
1 polymer ?
#
loop_
_entity_poly.entity_id
_entity_poly.type
_entity_poly.pdbx_seq_one_letter_code
_entity_poly.pdbx_strand_id
1 'polypeptide(L)'
;MRETIYNGRMSRKKGLLILCLFALPACQTQGLPFLPTPTPTPTPTDTPTATATQTPTPTLTPEPTLTLAPAPPARRVLILSIDGFRPDAAPLAPMPFLASLLNQSAYAPAAQTVYPSITLVSHTSMLSGQCPAKHKVDWNDYIPEKGYAQVTDLFDIAHQAGLQTVMYVGKEKLRQITEPERLDVFKFINDRDLVITADLIQNFPADFRLMFVHFPTPDWMGHEYGWLSPEQLSVLYRADQAIEKIVNELNIRSLWGETLLIITADHGGHDTTHGYSLPEDMTIPWIASGAGIRPAELTSPVSTVDTAATAAFALGLDIPVEWDGVPIYEAFGLPIEKTSVGCER
;
A
#
# COMPACT_ATOMS: atom_id res chain seq x y z
N MET A 1 -7.29 -43.31 27.00
CA MET A 1 -6.28 -44.31 27.42
C MET A 1 -5.20 -44.34 26.34
N ARG A 2 -3.93 -44.18 26.74
CA ARG A 2 -2.67 -44.12 25.96
C ARG A 2 -2.25 -42.75 25.41
N GLU A 3 -1.58 -42.02 26.31
CA GLU A 3 -0.51 -41.06 26.04
C GLU A 3 0.68 -41.73 25.33
N THR A 4 1.39 -40.98 24.49
CA THR A 4 2.75 -41.35 24.06
C THR A 4 3.68 -40.17 24.36
N ILE A 5 4.60 -40.42 25.29
CA ILE A 5 5.61 -39.50 25.82
C ILE A 5 6.80 -39.47 24.86
N TYR A 6 7.23 -38.28 24.42
CA TYR A 6 8.49 -38.09 23.69
C TYR A 6 9.48 -37.33 24.58
N ASN A 7 10.48 -38.05 25.09
CA ASN A 7 11.58 -37.52 25.90
C ASN A 7 12.77 -37.18 24.98
N GLY A 8 12.96 -35.89 24.69
CA GLY A 8 14.10 -35.36 23.92
C GLY A 8 15.11 -34.65 24.83
N ARG A 9 16.28 -35.26 24.98
CA ARG A 9 17.39 -34.91 25.88
C ARG A 9 18.10 -33.62 25.44
N MET A 10 17.98 -32.53 26.21
CA MET A 10 18.75 -31.29 26.02
C MET A 10 20.22 -31.47 26.44
N SER A 11 21.14 -31.30 25.49
CA SER A 11 22.59 -31.22 25.73
C SER A 11 23.00 -29.76 25.89
N ARG A 12 23.36 -29.36 27.11
CA ARG A 12 23.93 -28.05 27.45
C ARG A 12 25.40 -28.00 27.01
N LYS A 13 25.71 -27.25 25.95
CA LYS A 13 27.09 -26.80 25.67
C LYS A 13 27.30 -25.44 26.34
N LYS A 14 28.18 -25.41 27.35
CA LYS A 14 28.68 -24.21 28.03
C LYS A 14 29.68 -23.51 27.09
N GLY A 15 29.33 -22.32 26.58
CA GLY A 15 30.25 -21.41 25.89
C GLY A 15 30.90 -20.47 26.90
N LEU A 16 32.23 -20.52 26.97
CA LEU A 16 33.09 -19.73 27.84
C LEU A 16 33.29 -18.33 27.24
N LEU A 17 32.87 -17.28 27.96
CA LEU A 17 33.04 -15.88 27.57
C LEU A 17 34.49 -15.45 27.93
N ILE A 18 35.34 -15.22 26.92
CA ILE A 18 36.68 -14.65 27.10
C ILE A 18 36.60 -13.15 26.82
N LEU A 19 36.74 -12.35 27.89
CA LEU A 19 36.76 -10.89 27.86
C LEU A 19 38.21 -10.42 27.63
N CYS A 20 38.56 -10.05 26.39
CA CYS A 20 39.86 -9.44 26.09
C CYS A 20 39.78 -7.92 26.26
N LEU A 21 40.31 -7.41 27.38
CA LEU A 21 40.62 -6.00 27.59
C LEU A 21 41.81 -5.58 26.72
N PHE A 22 41.56 -4.73 25.72
CA PHE A 22 42.62 -3.98 25.05
C PHE A 22 42.72 -2.59 25.66
N ALA A 23 43.78 -2.34 26.43
CA ALA A 23 44.23 -1.01 26.82
C ALA A 23 45.14 -0.46 25.72
N LEU A 24 44.77 0.68 25.13
CA LEU A 24 45.63 1.46 24.24
C LEU A 24 46.10 2.74 24.96
N PRO A 25 47.37 3.15 24.80
CA PRO A 25 47.95 4.25 25.55
C PRO A 25 47.56 5.62 24.97
N ALA A 26 47.31 6.57 25.87
CA ALA A 26 47.14 7.98 25.57
C ALA A 26 48.45 8.58 25.05
N CYS A 27 48.42 9.15 23.84
CA CYS A 27 49.52 9.95 23.32
C CYS A 27 49.22 11.43 23.57
N GLN A 28 49.94 12.01 24.52
CA GLN A 28 50.00 13.45 24.76
C GLN A 28 50.79 14.13 23.64
N THR A 29 50.19 15.11 22.97
CA THR A 29 50.94 16.06 22.12
C THR A 29 51.12 17.37 22.88
N GLN A 30 52.38 17.73 23.07
CA GLN A 30 52.79 18.96 23.74
C GLN A 30 52.54 20.16 22.83
N GLY A 31 51.91 21.20 23.40
CA GLY A 31 51.67 22.47 22.73
C GLY A 31 52.97 23.22 22.45
N LEU A 32 53.05 23.79 21.24
CA LEU A 32 54.06 24.78 20.88
C LEU A 32 53.57 26.19 21.24
N PRO A 33 54.46 27.10 21.65
CA PRO A 33 54.11 28.45 22.07
C PRO A 33 53.77 29.33 20.86
N PHE A 34 52.58 29.95 20.89
CA PHE A 34 52.21 31.02 19.96
C PHE A 34 52.94 32.32 20.34
N LEU A 35 53.73 32.84 19.40
CA LEU A 35 54.31 34.19 19.45
C LEU A 35 53.23 35.24 19.14
N PRO A 36 53.27 36.41 19.79
CA PRO A 36 52.33 37.51 19.52
C PRO A 36 52.65 38.20 18.18
N THR A 37 51.67 38.27 17.29
CA THR A 37 51.73 39.04 16.04
C THR A 37 51.53 40.54 16.33
N PRO A 38 52.31 41.45 15.70
CA PRO A 38 52.26 42.89 15.99
C PRO A 38 50.97 43.56 15.56
N THR A 39 50.53 44.52 16.39
CA THR A 39 49.42 45.45 16.19
C THR A 39 49.67 46.35 14.96
N PRO A 40 48.72 46.48 14.02
CA PRO A 40 48.84 47.47 12.95
C PRO A 40 48.58 48.89 13.47
N THR A 41 49.48 49.82 13.10
CA THR A 41 49.37 51.26 13.31
C THR A 41 48.22 51.85 12.46
N PRO A 42 47.42 52.80 12.99
CA PRO A 42 46.35 53.42 12.21
C PRO A 42 46.91 54.34 11.12
N THR A 43 46.44 54.15 9.89
CA THR A 43 46.66 55.05 8.76
C THR A 43 45.62 56.18 8.83
N PRO A 44 45.98 57.45 8.53
CA PRO A 44 45.02 58.55 8.54
C PRO A 44 43.94 58.35 7.47
N THR A 45 42.68 58.41 7.90
CA THR A 45 41.48 58.34 7.07
C THR A 45 41.31 59.63 6.28
N ASP A 46 41.38 59.54 4.95
CA ASP A 46 40.89 60.61 4.07
C ASP A 46 39.37 60.74 4.21
N THR A 47 38.91 61.97 4.43
CA THR A 47 37.47 62.29 4.51
C THR A 47 36.87 62.24 3.10
N PRO A 48 35.89 61.34 2.82
CA PRO A 48 35.24 61.33 1.52
C PRO A 48 34.26 62.49 1.42
N THR A 49 34.43 63.31 0.39
CA THR A 49 33.48 64.33 -0.07
C THR A 49 32.12 63.69 -0.34
N ALA A 50 31.09 64.13 0.37
CA ALA A 50 29.73 63.66 0.19
C ALA A 50 29.21 64.00 -1.22
N THR A 51 29.13 63.00 -2.08
CA THR A 51 28.37 63.06 -3.33
C THR A 51 26.95 62.60 -3.02
N ALA A 52 25.95 63.43 -3.34
CA ALA A 52 24.54 63.07 -3.15
C ALA A 52 24.19 61.83 -3.99
N THR A 53 24.14 60.68 -3.33
CA THR A 53 23.69 59.42 -3.92
C THR A 53 22.17 59.43 -3.92
N GLN A 54 21.56 59.37 -5.10
CA GLN A 54 20.12 59.20 -5.22
C GLN A 54 19.76 57.81 -4.71
N THR A 55 18.92 57.75 -3.67
CA THR A 55 18.38 56.49 -3.15
C THR A 55 17.60 55.79 -4.26
N PRO A 56 17.97 54.57 -4.69
CA PRO A 56 17.15 53.83 -5.63
C PRO A 56 15.78 53.56 -4.99
N THR A 57 14.72 53.85 -5.73
CA THR A 57 13.35 53.50 -5.34
C THR A 57 13.30 52.01 -5.02
N PRO A 58 12.79 51.58 -3.86
CA PRO A 58 12.69 50.17 -3.53
C PRO A 58 11.80 49.49 -4.57
N THR A 59 12.39 48.64 -5.40
CA THR A 59 11.63 47.72 -6.24
C THR A 59 10.89 46.78 -5.30
N LEU A 60 9.56 46.88 -5.26
CA LEU A 60 8.71 45.94 -4.53
C LEU A 60 9.05 44.54 -5.06
N THR A 61 9.70 43.74 -4.23
CA THR A 61 9.88 42.31 -4.51
C THR A 61 8.47 41.72 -4.48
N PRO A 62 7.99 41.08 -5.57
CA PRO A 62 6.69 40.45 -5.55
C PRO A 62 6.67 39.45 -4.38
N GLU A 63 5.71 39.64 -3.49
CA GLU A 63 5.47 38.73 -2.38
C GLU A 63 5.26 37.33 -2.97
N PRO A 64 5.98 36.29 -2.50
CA PRO A 64 5.86 34.95 -3.04
C PRO A 64 4.40 34.53 -2.91
N THR A 65 3.71 34.46 -4.05
CA THR A 65 2.36 33.92 -4.09
C THR A 65 2.48 32.45 -3.74
N LEU A 66 2.07 32.10 -2.52
CA LEU A 66 1.93 30.72 -2.08
C LEU A 66 0.93 30.06 -3.04
N THR A 67 1.46 29.38 -4.05
CA THR A 67 0.66 28.52 -4.89
C THR A 67 0.35 27.31 -4.03
N LEU A 68 -0.83 27.30 -3.40
CA LEU A 68 -1.29 26.14 -2.66
C LEU A 68 -1.24 24.96 -3.63
N ALA A 69 -0.49 23.92 -3.27
CA ALA A 69 -0.50 22.67 -4.01
C ALA A 69 -1.97 22.22 -4.19
N PRO A 70 -2.38 21.74 -5.37
CA PRO A 70 -3.73 21.26 -5.56
C PRO A 70 -4.05 20.21 -4.49
N ALA A 71 -5.25 20.31 -3.92
CA ALA A 71 -5.69 19.36 -2.89
C ALA A 71 -5.67 17.92 -3.45
N PRO A 72 -5.36 16.92 -2.62
CA PRO A 72 -5.33 15.53 -3.07
C PRO A 72 -6.72 15.09 -3.57
N PRO A 73 -6.79 14.18 -4.58
CA PRO A 73 -8.05 13.71 -5.14
C PRO A 73 -9.01 13.10 -4.12
N ALA A 74 -8.48 12.43 -3.11
CA ALA A 74 -9.22 11.82 -2.03
C ALA A 74 -8.60 12.16 -0.68
N ARG A 75 -9.42 12.12 0.36
CA ARG A 75 -8.93 12.17 1.74
C ARG A 75 -8.65 10.75 2.22
N ARG A 76 -9.50 9.79 1.91
CA ARG A 76 -9.34 8.41 2.37
C ARG A 76 -9.23 7.48 1.18
N VAL A 77 -8.47 6.40 1.34
CA VAL A 77 -8.46 5.30 0.39
C VAL A 77 -8.81 4.01 1.12
N LEU A 78 -9.80 3.30 0.60
CA LEU A 78 -10.15 1.94 0.98
C LEU A 78 -9.86 1.03 -0.23
N ILE A 79 -8.92 0.10 -0.06
CA ILE A 79 -8.64 -0.96 -1.03
C ILE A 79 -9.33 -2.22 -0.51
N LEU A 80 -10.21 -2.81 -1.32
CA LEU A 80 -10.92 -4.03 -1.03
C LEU A 80 -10.53 -5.11 -2.04
N SER A 81 -9.84 -6.15 -1.58
CA SER A 81 -9.45 -7.30 -2.39
C SER A 81 -10.41 -8.47 -2.16
N ILE A 82 -11.00 -8.99 -3.23
CA ILE A 82 -11.81 -10.21 -3.22
C ILE A 82 -10.92 -11.34 -3.76
N ASP A 83 -10.43 -12.19 -2.86
CA ASP A 83 -9.45 -13.23 -3.17
C ASP A 83 -10.01 -14.22 -4.21
N GLY A 84 -9.27 -14.49 -5.27
CA GLY A 84 -9.67 -15.41 -6.33
C GLY A 84 -10.82 -14.92 -7.24
N PHE A 85 -11.19 -13.63 -7.21
CA PHE A 85 -12.32 -13.13 -8.00
C PHE A 85 -11.96 -12.86 -9.47
N ARG A 86 -12.56 -13.65 -10.37
CA ARG A 86 -12.47 -13.46 -11.82
C ARG A 86 -13.51 -12.44 -12.32
N PRO A 87 -13.17 -11.58 -13.32
CA PRO A 87 -14.14 -10.66 -13.93
C PRO A 87 -15.36 -11.35 -14.56
N ASP A 88 -15.17 -12.51 -15.17
CA ASP A 88 -16.25 -13.27 -15.82
C ASP A 88 -17.18 -13.98 -14.83
N ALA A 89 -16.85 -13.99 -13.54
CA ALA A 89 -17.77 -14.42 -12.49
C ALA A 89 -18.84 -13.37 -12.16
N ALA A 90 -18.55 -12.07 -12.37
CA ALA A 90 -19.47 -10.98 -12.04
C ALA A 90 -20.84 -11.06 -12.75
N PRO A 91 -20.95 -11.38 -14.06
CA PRO A 91 -22.25 -11.57 -14.70
C PRO A 91 -22.94 -12.90 -14.35
N LEU A 92 -22.22 -13.84 -13.73
CA LEU A 92 -22.74 -15.17 -13.35
C LEU A 92 -23.23 -15.21 -11.90
N ALA A 93 -22.62 -14.42 -11.01
CA ALA A 93 -23.07 -14.21 -9.65
C ALA A 93 -24.05 -13.03 -9.60
N PRO A 94 -25.15 -13.11 -8.85
CA PRO A 94 -26.02 -11.95 -8.66
C PRO A 94 -25.31 -10.92 -7.78
N MET A 95 -24.57 -9.96 -8.33
CA MET A 95 -23.87 -8.89 -7.56
C MET A 95 -24.53 -7.51 -7.79
N PRO A 96 -25.77 -7.30 -7.31
CA PRO A 96 -26.54 -6.09 -7.63
C PRO A 96 -25.92 -4.80 -7.10
N PHE A 97 -25.24 -4.83 -5.95
CA PHE A 97 -24.62 -3.62 -5.40
C PHE A 97 -23.43 -3.20 -6.28
N LEU A 98 -22.53 -4.12 -6.59
CA LEU A 98 -21.39 -3.87 -7.48
C LEU A 98 -21.86 -3.43 -8.86
N ALA A 99 -22.89 -4.07 -9.43
CA ALA A 99 -23.47 -3.67 -10.70
C ALA A 99 -24.03 -2.24 -10.67
N SER A 100 -24.66 -1.83 -9.56
CA SER A 100 -25.11 -0.45 -9.37
C SER A 100 -23.93 0.53 -9.25
N LEU A 101 -22.92 0.16 -8.45
CA LEU A 101 -21.71 0.95 -8.20
C LEU A 101 -20.91 1.20 -9.48
N LEU A 102 -20.84 0.22 -10.39
CA LEU A 102 -20.11 0.34 -11.66
C LEU A 102 -20.55 1.54 -12.51
N ASN A 103 -21.83 1.93 -12.46
CA ASN A 103 -22.35 3.09 -13.21
C ASN A 103 -21.72 4.43 -12.78
N GLN A 104 -21.09 4.47 -11.61
CA GLN A 104 -20.43 5.64 -11.02
C GLN A 104 -18.93 5.41 -10.84
N SER A 105 -18.38 4.37 -11.47
CA SER A 105 -17.00 3.93 -11.27
C SER A 105 -16.16 4.08 -12.53
N ALA A 106 -14.86 4.22 -12.33
CA ALA A 106 -13.86 3.94 -13.36
C ALA A 106 -13.44 2.47 -13.22
N TYR A 107 -13.44 1.68 -14.29
CA TYR A 107 -13.11 0.26 -14.17
C TYR A 107 -12.39 -0.32 -15.39
N ALA A 108 -11.51 -1.29 -15.13
CA ALA A 108 -10.87 -2.13 -16.14
C ALA A 108 -11.35 -3.58 -15.95
N PRO A 109 -12.11 -4.16 -16.89
CA PRO A 109 -12.65 -5.51 -16.75
C PRO A 109 -11.59 -6.60 -16.95
N ALA A 110 -10.41 -6.26 -17.46
CA ALA A 110 -9.34 -7.20 -17.80
C ALA A 110 -7.98 -6.75 -17.28
N ALA A 111 -7.93 -6.19 -16.06
CA ALA A 111 -6.67 -5.87 -15.40
C ALA A 111 -5.84 -7.15 -15.17
N GLN A 112 -4.52 -7.00 -15.06
CA GLN A 112 -3.59 -8.12 -14.96
C GLN A 112 -2.90 -8.18 -13.60
N THR A 113 -2.92 -9.36 -12.97
CA THR A 113 -2.09 -9.64 -11.80
C THR A 113 -0.63 -9.96 -12.18
N VAL A 114 0.18 -10.34 -11.19
CA VAL A 114 1.57 -10.76 -11.35
C VAL A 114 1.72 -12.28 -11.42
N TYR A 115 2.83 -12.74 -11.98
CA TYR A 115 3.22 -14.16 -11.94
C TYR A 115 4.29 -14.39 -10.86
N PRO A 116 4.21 -15.45 -10.04
CA PRO A 116 3.09 -16.38 -9.93
C PRO A 116 1.83 -15.72 -9.35
N SER A 117 0.66 -16.07 -9.88
CA SER A 117 -0.67 -15.55 -9.51
C SER A 117 -1.17 -16.19 -8.21
N ILE A 118 -0.39 -16.05 -7.15
CA ILE A 118 -0.66 -16.62 -5.83
C ILE A 118 -0.80 -15.53 -4.77
N THR A 119 -1.68 -15.79 -3.79
CA THR A 119 -2.21 -14.78 -2.87
C THR A 119 -1.18 -13.83 -2.27
N LEU A 120 -0.17 -14.35 -1.55
CA LEU A 120 0.77 -13.48 -0.83
C LEU A 120 1.65 -12.67 -1.79
N VAL A 121 2.14 -13.31 -2.86
CA VAL A 121 2.97 -12.65 -3.88
C VAL A 121 2.21 -11.50 -4.54
N SER A 122 1.00 -11.78 -5.02
CA SER A 122 0.18 -10.76 -5.67
C SER A 122 -0.22 -9.63 -4.72
N HIS A 123 -0.61 -9.94 -3.48
CA HIS A 123 -0.96 -8.89 -2.52
C HIS A 123 0.26 -8.04 -2.11
N THR A 124 1.46 -8.63 -2.02
CA THR A 124 2.68 -7.84 -1.85
C THR A 124 2.89 -6.92 -3.05
N SER A 125 2.74 -7.40 -4.28
CA SER A 125 2.81 -6.53 -5.47
C SER A 125 1.75 -5.43 -5.48
N MET A 126 0.50 -5.76 -5.13
CA MET A 126 -0.62 -4.82 -5.09
C MET A 126 -0.35 -3.66 -4.12
N LEU A 127 0.18 -3.97 -2.94
CA LEU A 127 0.32 -3.02 -1.83
C LEU A 127 1.70 -2.36 -1.78
N SER A 128 2.71 -2.92 -2.43
CA SER A 128 4.03 -2.27 -2.59
C SER A 128 4.24 -1.60 -3.93
N GLY A 129 3.35 -1.81 -4.90
CA GLY A 129 3.52 -1.32 -6.27
C GLY A 129 4.74 -1.91 -6.99
N GLN A 130 5.37 -2.96 -6.44
CA GLN A 130 6.58 -3.56 -6.99
C GLN A 130 6.31 -4.96 -7.56
N CYS A 131 7.02 -5.31 -8.62
CA CYS A 131 6.94 -6.65 -9.19
C CYS A 131 7.62 -7.72 -8.29
N PRO A 132 7.27 -9.02 -8.43
CA PRO A 132 7.89 -10.11 -7.66
C PRO A 132 9.41 -10.17 -7.77
N ALA A 133 9.94 -9.80 -8.94
CA ALA A 133 11.37 -9.68 -9.16
C ALA A 133 12.05 -8.66 -8.24
N LYS A 134 11.34 -7.66 -7.70
CA LYS A 134 11.89 -6.68 -6.74
C LYS A 134 11.60 -7.06 -5.30
N HIS A 135 10.35 -7.40 -4.96
CA HIS A 135 9.99 -7.64 -3.56
C HIS A 135 10.42 -9.01 -3.02
N LYS A 136 10.79 -9.96 -3.90
CA LYS A 136 11.36 -11.28 -3.54
C LYS A 136 10.50 -12.16 -2.62
N VAL A 137 9.23 -11.83 -2.45
CA VAL A 137 8.29 -12.70 -1.75
C VAL A 137 7.97 -13.85 -2.68
N ASP A 138 8.41 -15.05 -2.30
CA ASP A 138 8.36 -16.28 -3.08
C ASP A 138 7.62 -17.42 -2.36
N TRP A 139 6.91 -17.09 -1.28
CA TRP A 139 6.16 -18.04 -0.46
C TRP A 139 4.68 -17.65 -0.40
N ASN A 140 3.81 -18.61 -0.04
CA ASN A 140 2.37 -18.40 0.02
C ASN A 140 1.69 -19.07 1.23
N ASP A 141 2.47 -19.51 2.20
CA ASP A 141 1.98 -19.93 3.52
C ASP A 141 2.38 -18.90 4.57
N TYR A 142 1.76 -18.95 5.75
CA TYR A 142 2.28 -18.16 6.87
C TYR A 142 3.53 -18.85 7.43
N ILE A 143 4.69 -18.23 7.25
CA ILE A 143 5.99 -18.75 7.70
C ILE A 143 6.66 -17.66 8.54
N PRO A 144 6.48 -17.64 9.88
CA PRO A 144 7.00 -16.58 10.75
C PRO A 144 8.49 -16.28 10.55
N GLU A 145 9.29 -17.30 10.25
CA GLU A 145 10.74 -17.20 10.05
C GLU A 145 11.13 -16.40 8.81
N LYS A 146 10.22 -16.27 7.83
CA LYS A 146 10.41 -15.42 6.64
C LYS A 146 10.25 -13.93 6.95
N GLY A 147 9.68 -13.57 8.10
CA GLY A 147 9.47 -12.17 8.49
C GLY A 147 8.44 -11.47 7.59
N TYR A 148 8.69 -10.19 7.30
CA TYR A 148 7.84 -9.34 6.46
C TYR A 148 8.49 -9.10 5.10
N ALA A 149 7.71 -8.72 4.09
CA ALA A 149 8.23 -8.31 2.80
C ALA A 149 9.23 -7.14 3.00
N GLN A 150 10.44 -7.27 2.48
CA GLN A 150 11.50 -6.28 2.70
C GLN A 150 11.48 -5.23 1.58
N VAL A 151 10.39 -4.45 1.53
CA VAL A 151 10.14 -3.43 0.51
C VAL A 151 9.44 -2.22 1.11
N THR A 152 9.59 -1.06 0.50
CA THR A 152 8.74 0.10 0.80
C THR A 152 7.36 -0.11 0.22
N ASP A 153 6.38 -0.27 1.10
CA ASP A 153 4.98 -0.46 0.74
C ASP A 153 4.11 0.79 0.98
N LEU A 154 2.84 0.71 0.58
CA LEU A 154 1.90 1.81 0.71
C LEU A 154 1.63 2.21 2.17
N PHE A 155 1.71 1.26 3.12
CA PHE A 155 1.54 1.53 4.54
C PHE A 155 2.76 2.25 5.10
N ASP A 156 3.99 1.93 4.65
CA ASP A 156 5.19 2.69 5.02
C ASP A 156 5.02 4.18 4.73
N ILE A 157 4.70 4.53 3.48
CA ILE A 157 4.62 5.94 3.06
C ILE A 157 3.43 6.66 3.66
N ALA A 158 2.29 5.97 3.85
CA ALA A 158 1.12 6.55 4.49
C ALA A 158 1.38 6.81 5.98
N HIS A 159 1.91 5.82 6.70
CA HIS A 159 2.21 5.95 8.12
C HIS A 159 3.32 6.99 8.37
N GLN A 160 4.36 7.04 7.52
CA GLN A 160 5.40 8.07 7.59
C GLN A 160 4.85 9.48 7.38
N ALA A 161 3.80 9.63 6.57
CA ALA A 161 3.07 10.89 6.40
C ALA A 161 2.10 11.21 7.56
N GLY A 162 2.08 10.40 8.62
CA GLY A 162 1.23 10.59 9.80
C GLY A 162 -0.24 10.21 9.56
N LEU A 163 -0.52 9.41 8.54
CA LEU A 163 -1.85 8.96 8.19
C LEU A 163 -2.20 7.67 8.96
N GLN A 164 -3.42 7.57 9.49
CA GLN A 164 -3.87 6.34 10.15
C GLN A 164 -4.04 5.21 9.12
N THR A 165 -3.40 4.08 9.38
CA THR A 165 -3.37 2.90 8.51
C THR A 165 -4.09 1.70 9.14
N VAL A 166 -4.89 1.01 8.33
CA VAL A 166 -5.77 -0.08 8.78
C VAL A 166 -5.67 -1.26 7.83
N MET A 167 -5.57 -2.47 8.38
CA MET A 167 -5.56 -3.72 7.61
C MET A 167 -6.46 -4.78 8.27
N TYR A 168 -7.44 -5.25 7.51
CA TYR A 168 -8.35 -6.34 7.86
C TYR A 168 -8.18 -7.49 6.85
N VAL A 169 -7.75 -8.66 7.32
CA VAL A 169 -7.42 -9.80 6.44
C VAL A 169 -8.06 -11.10 6.88
N GLY A 170 -8.40 -11.90 5.88
CA GLY A 170 -9.01 -13.23 6.04
C GLY A 170 -8.04 -14.40 5.98
N LYS A 171 -6.80 -14.17 5.53
CA LYS A 171 -5.73 -15.18 5.44
C LYS A 171 -4.53 -14.71 6.27
N GLU A 172 -4.05 -15.57 7.18
CA GLU A 172 -3.03 -15.19 8.19
C GLU A 172 -1.74 -14.66 7.55
N LYS A 173 -1.31 -15.29 6.46
CA LYS A 173 -0.09 -14.96 5.69
C LYS A 173 -0.01 -13.50 5.23
N LEU A 174 -1.14 -12.81 5.03
CA LEU A 174 -1.15 -11.41 4.59
C LEU A 174 -0.56 -10.46 5.65
N ARG A 175 -0.43 -10.90 6.90
CA ARG A 175 0.32 -10.17 7.94
C ARG A 175 1.80 -10.00 7.61
N GLN A 176 2.35 -10.79 6.69
CA GLN A 176 3.76 -10.73 6.28
C GLN A 176 3.99 -9.70 5.17
N ILE A 177 2.97 -8.94 4.75
CA ILE A 177 3.13 -7.91 3.72
C ILE A 177 3.87 -6.70 4.27
N THR A 178 3.52 -6.26 5.48
CA THR A 178 4.03 -5.01 6.08
C THR A 178 4.32 -5.23 7.57
N GLU A 179 5.31 -4.54 8.12
CA GLU A 179 5.64 -4.59 9.54
C GLU A 179 4.47 -4.07 10.41
N PRO A 180 4.22 -4.65 11.60
CA PRO A 180 3.09 -4.26 12.45
C PRO A 180 3.18 -2.81 12.92
N GLU A 181 4.38 -2.22 13.00
CA GLU A 181 4.59 -0.81 13.32
C GLU A 181 4.10 0.16 12.23
N ARG A 182 3.72 -0.35 11.05
CA ARG A 182 3.12 0.44 9.96
C ARG A 182 1.60 0.46 9.99
N LEU A 183 0.98 -0.25 10.93
CA LEU A 183 -0.47 -0.42 11.03
C LEU A 183 -0.96 0.02 12.40
N ASP A 184 -1.77 1.09 12.45
CA ASP A 184 -2.47 1.48 13.68
C ASP A 184 -3.52 0.42 14.08
N VAL A 185 -4.13 -0.22 13.09
CA VAL A 185 -5.10 -1.30 13.29
C VAL A 185 -4.80 -2.46 12.36
N PHE A 186 -4.48 -3.61 12.93
CA PHE A 186 -4.39 -4.88 12.21
C PHE A 186 -5.37 -5.90 12.79
N LYS A 187 -6.16 -6.56 11.93
CA LYS A 187 -7.05 -7.65 12.29
C LYS A 187 -6.92 -8.81 11.31
N PHE A 188 -6.62 -9.99 11.85
CA PHE A 188 -6.77 -11.25 11.15
C PHE A 188 -8.01 -11.97 11.69
N ILE A 189 -8.94 -12.30 10.79
CA ILE A 189 -10.19 -12.99 11.10
C ILE A 189 -10.32 -14.17 10.14
N ASN A 190 -10.13 -15.39 10.64
CA ASN A 190 -10.25 -16.61 9.85
C ASN A 190 -11.72 -17.04 9.69
N ASP A 191 -12.50 -16.23 8.98
CA ASP A 191 -13.93 -16.45 8.75
C ASP A 191 -14.35 -15.77 7.44
N ARG A 192 -15.62 -15.95 7.07
CA ARG A 192 -16.22 -15.40 5.85
C ARG A 192 -16.26 -13.87 5.82
N ASP A 193 -16.36 -13.34 4.62
CA ASP A 193 -16.34 -11.90 4.31
C ASP A 193 -17.31 -11.08 5.18
N LEU A 194 -18.54 -11.57 5.37
CA LEU A 194 -19.56 -10.91 6.20
C LEU A 194 -19.18 -10.82 7.69
N VAL A 195 -18.37 -11.74 8.21
CA VAL A 195 -17.88 -11.68 9.60
C VAL A 195 -16.75 -10.66 9.71
N ILE A 196 -15.85 -10.61 8.74
CA ILE A 196 -14.81 -9.58 8.63
C ILE A 196 -15.47 -8.20 8.58
N THR A 197 -16.48 -8.03 7.73
CA THR A 197 -17.25 -6.78 7.62
C THR A 197 -18.00 -6.43 8.89
N ALA A 198 -18.59 -7.41 9.59
CA ALA A 198 -19.29 -7.14 10.85
C ALA A 198 -18.33 -6.63 11.94
N ASP A 199 -17.14 -7.24 12.09
CA ASP A 199 -16.13 -6.75 13.03
C ASP A 199 -15.62 -5.35 12.64
N LEU A 200 -15.36 -5.12 11.34
CA LEU A 200 -14.95 -3.82 10.84
C LEU A 200 -15.98 -2.73 11.16
N ILE A 201 -17.27 -2.99 10.95
CA ILE A 201 -18.34 -2.02 11.24
C ILE A 201 -18.47 -1.80 12.75
N GLN A 202 -18.40 -2.86 13.54
CA GLN A 202 -18.48 -2.77 15.00
C GLN A 202 -17.32 -1.94 15.58
N ASN A 203 -16.12 -2.06 15.00
CA ASN A 203 -14.89 -1.41 15.46
C ASN A 203 -14.37 -0.35 14.48
N PHE A 204 -15.28 0.32 13.77
CA PHE A 204 -14.92 1.15 12.61
C PHE A 204 -13.91 2.26 12.95
N PRO A 205 -12.70 2.26 12.35
CA PRO A 205 -11.66 3.23 12.64
C PRO A 205 -11.95 4.54 11.92
N ALA A 206 -12.76 5.42 12.52
CA ALA A 206 -13.29 6.61 11.85
C ALA A 206 -12.23 7.58 11.28
N ASP A 207 -11.01 7.57 11.83
CA ASP A 207 -9.92 8.44 11.41
C ASP A 207 -9.08 7.86 10.26
N PHE A 208 -9.36 6.63 9.81
CA PHE A 208 -8.55 5.94 8.81
C PHE A 208 -8.30 6.79 7.56
N ARG A 209 -7.08 6.74 7.05
CA ARG A 209 -6.69 7.44 5.82
C ARG A 209 -6.35 6.45 4.72
N LEU A 210 -5.78 5.31 5.10
CA LEU A 210 -5.58 4.16 4.25
C LEU A 210 -6.14 2.93 4.95
N MET A 211 -7.03 2.19 4.28
CA MET A 211 -7.57 0.93 4.75
C MET A 211 -7.45 -0.13 3.68
N PHE A 212 -6.98 -1.32 4.05
CA PHE A 212 -7.05 -2.53 3.23
C PHE A 212 -7.98 -3.55 3.87
N VAL A 213 -8.92 -4.08 3.08
CA VAL A 213 -9.84 -5.13 3.49
C VAL A 213 -9.73 -6.29 2.51
N HIS A 214 -9.56 -7.50 3.02
CA HIS A 214 -9.44 -8.71 2.22
C HIS A 214 -10.54 -9.72 2.54
N PHE A 215 -11.23 -10.18 1.49
CA PHE A 215 -12.29 -11.17 1.53
C PHE A 215 -11.76 -12.54 1.03
N PRO A 216 -11.58 -13.53 1.93
CA PRO A 216 -10.95 -14.82 1.60
C PRO A 216 -11.91 -15.81 0.92
N THR A 217 -13.22 -15.63 1.10
CA THR A 217 -14.19 -16.72 0.92
C THR A 217 -14.31 -17.21 -0.52
N PRO A 218 -14.30 -16.34 -1.56
CA PRO A 218 -14.43 -16.78 -2.95
C PRO A 218 -13.28 -17.68 -3.41
N ASP A 219 -12.05 -17.42 -3.01
CA ASP A 219 -10.93 -18.32 -3.25
C ASP A 219 -11.06 -19.67 -2.53
N TRP A 220 -11.46 -19.66 -1.25
CA TRP A 220 -11.69 -20.91 -0.53
C TRP A 220 -12.74 -21.80 -1.21
N MET A 221 -13.82 -21.21 -1.72
CA MET A 221 -14.83 -21.95 -2.48
C MET A 221 -14.33 -22.35 -3.87
N GLY A 222 -13.45 -21.56 -4.48
CA GLY A 222 -12.75 -21.92 -5.71
C GLY A 222 -11.90 -23.18 -5.53
N HIS A 223 -11.14 -23.27 -4.43
CA HIS A 223 -10.37 -24.45 -4.10
C HIS A 223 -11.23 -25.68 -3.77
N GLU A 224 -12.30 -25.52 -3.01
CA GLU A 224 -13.13 -26.65 -2.56
C GLU A 224 -14.05 -27.19 -3.66
N TYR A 225 -14.67 -26.31 -4.44
CA TYR A 225 -15.75 -26.67 -5.39
C TYR A 225 -15.42 -26.35 -6.85
N GLY A 226 -14.37 -25.59 -7.08
CA GLY A 226 -13.94 -25.13 -8.39
C GLY A 226 -14.34 -23.69 -8.69
N TRP A 227 -13.53 -23.01 -9.49
CA TRP A 227 -13.83 -21.67 -10.00
C TRP A 227 -15.07 -21.69 -10.89
N LEU A 228 -15.93 -20.69 -10.72
CA LEU A 228 -17.27 -20.55 -11.33
C LEU A 228 -18.28 -21.63 -10.91
N SER A 229 -18.00 -22.41 -9.86
CA SER A 229 -18.99 -23.30 -9.24
C SER A 229 -20.17 -22.51 -8.63
N PRO A 230 -21.38 -23.10 -8.53
CA PRO A 230 -22.49 -22.48 -7.82
C PRO A 230 -22.14 -22.04 -6.39
N GLU A 231 -21.27 -22.79 -5.71
CA GLU A 231 -20.78 -22.51 -4.37
C GLU A 231 -19.92 -21.24 -4.35
N GLN A 232 -18.95 -21.11 -5.27
CA GLN A 232 -18.15 -19.88 -5.41
C GLN A 232 -19.03 -18.67 -5.77
N LEU A 233 -19.93 -18.82 -6.75
CA LEU A 233 -20.84 -17.74 -7.14
C LEU A 233 -21.76 -17.31 -5.98
N SER A 234 -22.15 -18.25 -5.10
CA SER A 234 -22.96 -17.95 -3.92
C SER A 234 -22.21 -17.10 -2.88
N VAL A 235 -20.90 -17.26 -2.74
CA VAL A 235 -20.10 -16.44 -1.81
C VAL A 235 -19.69 -15.11 -2.42
N LEU A 236 -19.54 -15.02 -3.75
CA LEU A 236 -19.43 -13.73 -4.44
C LEU A 236 -20.67 -12.84 -4.23
N TYR A 237 -21.88 -13.43 -4.23
CA TYR A 237 -23.07 -12.70 -3.82
C TYR A 237 -22.98 -12.18 -2.36
N ARG A 238 -22.40 -12.96 -1.45
CA ARG A 238 -22.21 -12.53 -0.06
C ARG A 238 -21.13 -11.46 0.07
N ALA A 239 -20.08 -11.52 -0.75
CA ALA A 239 -19.06 -10.47 -0.86
C ALA A 239 -19.69 -9.15 -1.35
N ASP A 240 -20.61 -9.20 -2.32
CA ASP A 240 -21.39 -8.03 -2.78
C ASP A 240 -22.18 -7.38 -1.62
N GLN A 241 -22.87 -8.18 -0.81
CA GLN A 241 -23.56 -7.70 0.40
C GLN A 241 -22.59 -7.12 1.45
N ALA A 242 -21.39 -7.68 1.55
CA ALA A 242 -20.35 -7.19 2.46
C ALA A 242 -19.82 -5.82 2.00
N ILE A 243 -19.60 -5.63 0.69
CA ILE A 243 -19.23 -4.33 0.11
C ILE A 243 -20.33 -3.29 0.38
N GLU A 244 -21.60 -3.64 0.11
CA GLU A 244 -22.73 -2.75 0.36
C GLU A 244 -22.77 -2.26 1.82
N LYS A 245 -22.53 -3.16 2.78
CA LYS A 245 -22.49 -2.81 4.21
C LYS A 245 -21.37 -1.83 4.54
N ILE A 246 -20.17 -2.01 3.96
CA ILE A 246 -19.03 -1.11 4.18
C ILE A 246 -19.33 0.28 3.58
N VAL A 247 -19.85 0.33 2.36
CA VAL A 247 -20.21 1.61 1.70
C VAL A 247 -21.34 2.32 2.46
N ASN A 248 -22.33 1.59 2.96
CA ASN A 248 -23.37 2.15 3.80
C ASN A 248 -22.82 2.72 5.11
N GLU A 249 -21.85 2.05 5.74
CA GLU A 249 -21.20 2.56 6.95
C GLU A 249 -20.42 3.86 6.66
N LEU A 250 -19.70 3.93 5.54
CA LEU A 250 -19.05 5.16 5.08
C LEU A 250 -20.07 6.29 4.86
N ASN A 251 -21.24 6.01 4.30
CA ASN A 251 -22.30 7.00 4.09
C ASN A 251 -22.90 7.48 5.42
N ILE A 252 -23.22 6.57 6.34
CA ILE A 252 -23.75 6.88 7.67
C ILE A 252 -22.81 7.83 8.43
N ARG A 253 -21.50 7.63 8.28
CA ARG A 253 -20.46 8.46 8.91
C ARG A 253 -20.08 9.70 8.11
N SER A 254 -20.74 9.96 6.97
CA SER A 254 -20.42 11.07 6.05
C SER A 254 -18.98 11.02 5.52
N LEU A 255 -18.40 9.84 5.38
CA LEU A 255 -17.03 9.61 4.89
C LEU A 255 -16.99 9.23 3.40
N TRP A 256 -18.09 8.76 2.81
CA TRP A 256 -18.13 8.31 1.41
C TRP A 256 -17.67 9.41 0.42
N GLY A 257 -18.15 10.65 0.60
CA GLY A 257 -17.81 11.77 -0.28
C GLY A 257 -16.33 12.18 -0.27
N GLU A 258 -15.54 11.68 0.69
CA GLU A 258 -14.11 11.95 0.80
C GLU A 258 -13.25 10.67 0.66
N THR A 259 -13.87 9.53 0.36
CA THR A 259 -13.23 8.21 0.24
C THR A 259 -13.17 7.76 -1.22
N LEU A 260 -11.97 7.39 -1.67
CA LEU A 260 -11.76 6.56 -2.84
C LEU A 260 -11.85 5.09 -2.42
N LEU A 261 -12.76 4.34 -3.04
CA LEU A 261 -12.85 2.88 -2.93
C LEU A 261 -12.23 2.25 -4.18
N ILE A 262 -11.25 1.36 -3.99
CA ILE A 262 -10.71 0.50 -5.04
C ILE A 262 -11.13 -0.94 -4.71
N ILE A 263 -11.85 -1.60 -5.61
CA ILE A 263 -12.22 -3.03 -5.53
C ILE A 263 -11.43 -3.78 -6.58
N THR A 264 -10.73 -4.84 -6.17
CA THR A 264 -9.94 -5.68 -7.09
C THR A 264 -9.81 -7.11 -6.56
N ALA A 265 -8.95 -7.91 -7.19
CA ALA A 265 -8.58 -9.25 -6.78
C ALA A 265 -7.07 -9.43 -6.92
N ASP A 266 -6.52 -10.41 -6.24
CA ASP A 266 -5.13 -10.82 -6.36
C ASP A 266 -4.91 -11.81 -7.52
N HIS A 267 -5.85 -12.69 -7.78
CA HIS A 267 -5.82 -13.60 -8.93
C HIS A 267 -7.23 -14.07 -9.28
N GLY A 268 -7.35 -14.75 -10.41
CA GLY A 268 -8.49 -15.61 -10.70
C GLY A 268 -8.16 -17.08 -10.39
N GLY A 269 -8.60 -18.01 -11.23
CA GLY A 269 -8.31 -19.44 -11.05
C GLY A 269 -9.02 -20.33 -12.06
N HIS A 270 -8.59 -21.59 -12.12
CA HIS A 270 -9.12 -22.61 -13.02
C HIS A 270 -9.25 -23.94 -12.30
N ASP A 271 -10.24 -24.75 -12.70
CA ASP A 271 -10.61 -25.96 -11.99
C ASP A 271 -10.68 -25.67 -10.48
N THR A 272 -9.82 -26.28 -9.66
CA THR A 272 -9.73 -26.09 -8.20
C THR A 272 -8.41 -25.46 -7.75
N THR A 273 -7.69 -24.79 -8.65
CA THR A 273 -6.35 -24.24 -8.38
C THR A 273 -6.11 -22.90 -9.08
N HIS A 274 -4.97 -22.29 -8.74
CA HIS A 274 -4.48 -21.05 -9.33
C HIS A 274 -2.94 -20.99 -9.19
N GLY A 275 -2.31 -19.94 -9.70
CA GLY A 275 -0.86 -19.71 -9.62
C GLY A 275 -0.11 -19.87 -10.94
N TYR A 276 -0.84 -20.09 -12.03
CA TYR A 276 -0.28 -20.28 -13.37
C TYR A 276 -0.40 -19.01 -14.21
N SER A 277 0.28 -19.00 -15.36
CA SER A 277 0.18 -17.91 -16.34
C SER A 277 -1.07 -18.00 -17.24
N LEU A 278 -2.08 -18.77 -16.82
CA LEU A 278 -3.32 -18.93 -17.58
C LEU A 278 -4.14 -17.64 -17.54
N PRO A 279 -4.85 -17.28 -18.62
CA PRO A 279 -5.70 -16.09 -18.62
C PRO A 279 -6.70 -16.05 -17.46
N GLU A 280 -7.24 -17.21 -17.08
CA GLU A 280 -8.20 -17.38 -15.98
C GLU A 280 -7.60 -17.07 -14.61
N ASP A 281 -6.29 -17.28 -14.42
CA ASP A 281 -5.57 -16.99 -13.18
C ASP A 281 -5.09 -15.53 -13.15
N MET A 282 -4.71 -15.01 -14.31
CA MET A 282 -4.01 -13.74 -14.43
C MET A 282 -4.95 -12.53 -14.54
N THR A 283 -6.19 -12.74 -15.00
CA THR A 283 -7.13 -11.66 -15.30
C THR A 283 -8.01 -11.37 -14.09
N ILE A 284 -7.95 -10.14 -13.59
CA ILE A 284 -8.62 -9.66 -12.39
C ILE A 284 -9.48 -8.43 -12.70
N PRO A 285 -10.52 -8.13 -11.91
CA PRO A 285 -11.24 -6.87 -12.04
C PRO A 285 -10.44 -5.77 -11.35
N TRP A 286 -10.55 -4.55 -11.86
CA TRP A 286 -10.09 -3.36 -11.15
C TRP A 286 -11.13 -2.26 -11.27
N ILE A 287 -11.68 -1.81 -10.14
CA ILE A 287 -12.80 -0.88 -10.08
C ILE A 287 -12.47 0.21 -9.06
N ALA A 288 -12.53 1.47 -9.47
CA ALA A 288 -12.38 2.63 -8.60
C ALA A 288 -13.69 3.43 -8.54
N SER A 289 -14.12 3.83 -7.35
CA SER A 289 -15.37 4.57 -7.12
C SER A 289 -15.22 5.58 -5.98
N GLY A 290 -16.07 6.61 -5.97
CA GLY A 290 -16.07 7.62 -4.91
C GLY A 290 -15.20 8.85 -5.23
N ALA A 291 -14.51 9.37 -4.23
CA ALA A 291 -13.82 10.65 -4.30
C ALA A 291 -12.78 10.71 -5.44
N GLY A 292 -12.87 11.78 -6.24
CA GLY A 292 -11.94 12.06 -7.35
C GLY A 292 -12.22 11.29 -8.64
N ILE A 293 -13.05 10.25 -8.63
CA ILE A 293 -13.25 9.37 -9.78
C ILE A 293 -14.17 9.97 -10.85
N ARG A 294 -13.79 9.75 -12.11
CA ARG A 294 -14.60 10.03 -13.30
C ARG A 294 -15.13 8.72 -13.86
N PRO A 295 -16.46 8.50 -13.92
CA PRO A 295 -17.02 7.26 -14.43
C PRO A 295 -16.60 6.98 -15.87
N ALA A 296 -15.99 5.82 -16.10
CA ALA A 296 -15.52 5.38 -17.42
C ALA A 296 -15.16 3.88 -17.40
N GLU A 297 -15.36 3.20 -18.54
CA GLU A 297 -14.60 1.98 -18.79
C GLU A 297 -13.20 2.38 -19.27
N LEU A 298 -12.17 1.92 -18.57
CA LEU A 298 -10.79 2.30 -18.81
C LEU A 298 -10.25 1.62 -20.06
N THR A 299 -9.54 2.39 -20.86
CA THR A 299 -8.90 1.92 -22.10
C THR A 299 -7.41 1.66 -21.93
N SER A 300 -6.78 2.27 -20.92
CA SER A 300 -5.39 2.02 -20.57
C SER A 300 -5.20 0.64 -19.91
N PRO A 301 -4.05 -0.01 -20.12
CA PRO A 301 -3.69 -1.21 -19.37
C PRO A 301 -3.66 -0.91 -17.87
N VAL A 302 -4.17 -1.86 -17.07
CA VAL A 302 -4.12 -1.81 -15.61
C VAL A 302 -3.50 -3.10 -15.10
N SER A 303 -2.56 -2.97 -14.17
CA SER A 303 -1.92 -4.07 -13.46
C SER A 303 -2.12 -3.94 -11.96
N THR A 304 -2.09 -5.06 -11.22
CA THR A 304 -2.24 -5.06 -9.76
C THR A 304 -1.26 -4.11 -9.05
N VAL A 305 -0.02 -3.97 -9.57
CA VAL A 305 1.00 -3.05 -9.04
C VAL A 305 0.59 -1.58 -9.12
N ASP A 306 -0.33 -1.21 -10.01
CA ASP A 306 -0.81 0.17 -10.14
C ASP A 306 -1.72 0.59 -8.98
N THR A 307 -2.21 -0.37 -8.18
CA THR A 307 -3.12 -0.12 -7.07
C THR A 307 -2.47 0.74 -5.99
N ALA A 308 -1.26 0.40 -5.54
CA ALA A 308 -0.53 1.19 -4.56
C ALA A 308 -0.23 2.61 -5.08
N ALA A 309 0.26 2.73 -6.32
CA ALA A 309 0.58 4.02 -6.93
C ALA A 309 -0.67 4.90 -7.08
N THR A 310 -1.81 4.31 -7.45
CA THR A 310 -3.10 5.00 -7.53
C THR A 310 -3.59 5.49 -6.17
N ALA A 311 -3.47 4.66 -5.14
CA ALA A 311 -3.82 5.03 -3.77
C ALA A 311 -2.93 6.16 -3.23
N ALA A 312 -1.62 6.06 -3.44
CA ALA A 312 -0.66 7.10 -3.05
C ALA A 312 -0.96 8.44 -3.73
N PHE A 313 -1.18 8.42 -5.05
CA PHE A 313 -1.59 9.59 -5.81
C PHE A 313 -2.89 10.21 -5.27
N ALA A 314 -3.90 9.38 -5.02
CA ALA A 314 -5.18 9.85 -4.49
C ALA A 314 -5.06 10.52 -3.12
N LEU A 315 -4.13 10.06 -2.28
CA LEU A 315 -3.83 10.64 -0.96
C LEU A 315 -2.87 11.84 -1.02
N GLY A 316 -2.30 12.16 -2.19
CA GLY A 316 -1.28 13.19 -2.34
C GLY A 316 0.06 12.82 -1.70
N LEU A 317 0.38 11.52 -1.67
CA LEU A 317 1.67 11.02 -1.19
C LEU A 317 2.68 10.95 -2.33
N ASP A 318 3.96 11.18 -2.00
CA ASP A 318 5.06 10.96 -2.93
C ASP A 318 5.17 9.47 -3.26
N ILE A 319 5.16 9.15 -4.55
CA ILE A 319 5.28 7.77 -5.04
C ILE A 319 6.77 7.40 -5.08
N PRO A 320 7.20 6.34 -4.37
CA PRO A 320 8.59 5.90 -4.39
C PRO A 320 9.07 5.58 -5.82
N VAL A 321 10.27 6.02 -6.16
CA VAL A 321 10.85 5.87 -7.51
C VAL A 321 11.11 4.42 -7.88
N GLU A 322 11.22 3.55 -6.89
CA GLU A 322 11.41 2.11 -7.02
C GLU A 322 10.13 1.36 -7.37
N TRP A 323 8.94 1.96 -7.22
CA TRP A 323 7.68 1.32 -7.58
C TRP A 323 7.58 1.13 -9.10
N ASP A 324 7.09 -0.05 -9.51
CA ASP A 324 6.83 -0.38 -10.91
C ASP A 324 5.49 0.19 -11.37
N GLY A 325 4.50 0.13 -10.49
CA GLY A 325 3.15 0.61 -10.73
C GLY A 325 3.06 2.12 -10.91
N VAL A 326 2.03 2.55 -11.62
CA VAL A 326 1.76 3.96 -11.92
C VAL A 326 0.33 4.33 -11.53
N PRO A 327 0.04 5.60 -11.21
CA PRO A 327 -1.33 6.02 -10.99
C PRO A 327 -2.18 5.80 -12.24
N ILE A 328 -3.38 5.24 -12.08
CA ILE A 328 -4.36 5.14 -13.15
C ILE A 328 -5.01 6.52 -13.36
N TYR A 329 -4.28 7.44 -13.99
CA TYR A 329 -4.72 8.83 -14.22
C TYR A 329 -6.06 8.92 -14.98
N GLU A 330 -6.31 7.99 -15.89
CA GLU A 330 -7.56 7.89 -16.65
C GLU A 330 -8.79 7.78 -15.72
N ALA A 331 -8.66 7.08 -14.58
CA ALA A 331 -9.74 6.94 -13.59
C ALA A 331 -10.13 8.28 -12.92
N PHE A 332 -9.24 9.27 -12.93
CA PHE A 332 -9.48 10.63 -12.44
C PHE A 332 -9.84 11.62 -13.56
N GLY A 333 -9.92 11.15 -14.82
CA GLY A 333 -10.09 11.99 -16.01
C GLY A 333 -8.89 12.89 -16.30
N LEU A 334 -7.69 12.46 -15.90
CA LEU A 334 -6.44 13.19 -16.10
C LEU A 334 -5.67 12.61 -17.30
N PRO A 335 -4.80 13.42 -17.95
CA PRO A 335 -3.89 12.92 -18.97
C PRO A 335 -2.98 11.80 -18.43
N ILE A 336 -2.76 10.77 -19.23
CA ILE A 336 -1.86 9.67 -18.87
C ILE A 336 -0.41 10.15 -18.98
N GLU A 337 0.27 10.31 -17.85
CA GLU A 337 1.68 10.69 -17.81
C GLU A 337 2.61 9.52 -18.11
N LYS A 338 2.27 8.34 -17.58
CA LYS A 338 2.99 7.08 -17.78
C LYS A 338 1.99 5.94 -17.89
N THR A 339 2.14 5.11 -18.92
CA THR A 339 1.28 3.94 -19.13
C THR A 339 1.76 2.77 -18.26
N SER A 340 0.82 2.01 -17.70
CA SER A 340 1.15 0.75 -17.01
C SER A 340 1.78 -0.24 -17.98
N VAL A 341 2.83 -0.90 -17.52
CA VAL A 341 3.54 -1.96 -18.25
C VAL A 341 3.39 -3.34 -17.60
N GLY A 342 2.77 -3.40 -16.42
CA GLY A 342 2.69 -4.61 -15.61
C GLY A 342 4.06 -5.17 -15.21
N CYS A 343 4.08 -6.46 -14.87
CA CYS A 343 5.31 -7.18 -14.53
C CYS A 343 5.68 -8.16 -15.64
N GLU A 344 6.99 -8.29 -15.89
CA GLU A 344 7.51 -9.36 -16.76
C GLU A 344 7.14 -10.74 -16.18
N ARG A 345 6.78 -11.66 -17.07
CA ARG A 345 6.31 -13.01 -16.73
C ARG A 345 7.45 -14.01 -16.59
#